data_AF-A0A3P1B540-F1
#
_entry.id   AF-A0A3P1B540-F1
#
_cell.length_a   1.000
_cell.length_b   1.000
_cell.length_c   1.000
_cell.angle_alpha   90.00
_cell.angle_beta   90.00
_cell.angle_gamma   90.00
#
_symmetry.space_group_name_H-M   'P 1'
#
loop_
_entity.id
_entity.type
_entity.pdbx_description
1 polymer ?
#
loop_
_entity_poly.entity_id
_entity_poly.type
_entity_poly.pdbx_seq_one_letter_code
_entity_poly.pdbx_strand_id
1 'polypeptide(L)'
;MELQEARKIVKDSPYKDFLNTIELPFTLRHINVEYNIVGIINIFKFFKENDEQWTERKKELDNNLFSESISFFTTARTYIDEFINTYVKNEGYDESSLQQQFTSFTRYYFSPSQHVFTANSPEIDFMIKL
;
A
#
# COMPACT_ATOMS: atom_id res chain seq x y z
N MET A 1 -9.14 -5.78 -3.67
CA MET A 1 -9.20 -7.26 -3.73
C MET A 1 -9.10 -7.85 -2.32
N GLU A 2 -9.47 -9.11 -2.10
CA GLU A 2 -9.22 -9.78 -0.82
C GLU A 2 -7.80 -10.34 -0.70
N LEU A 3 -7.24 -10.39 0.51
CA LEU A 3 -5.85 -10.84 0.72
C LEU A 3 -5.62 -12.29 0.25
N GLN A 4 -6.62 -13.16 0.44
CA GLN A 4 -6.51 -14.55 -0.02
C GLN A 4 -6.52 -14.67 -1.55
N GLU A 5 -7.26 -13.80 -2.22
CA GLU A 5 -7.29 -13.75 -3.67
C GLU A 5 -5.94 -13.27 -4.23
N ALA A 6 -5.40 -12.19 -3.66
CA ALA A 6 -4.06 -11.68 -4.02
C ALA A 6 -2.98 -12.76 -3.84
N ARG A 7 -3.01 -13.46 -2.70
CA ARG A 7 -2.09 -14.58 -2.40
C ARG A 7 -2.18 -15.69 -3.43
N LYS A 8 -3.39 -16.04 -3.86
CA LYS A 8 -3.61 -17.08 -4.88
C LYS A 8 -2.97 -16.65 -6.21
N ILE A 9 -3.25 -15.43 -6.68
CA ILE A 9 -2.69 -14.90 -7.93
C ILE A 9 -1.15 -14.93 -7.91
N VAL A 10 -0.53 -14.44 -6.82
CA VAL A 10 0.93 -14.41 -6.71
C VAL A 10 1.53 -15.81 -6.57
N LYS A 11 0.88 -16.71 -5.84
CA LYS A 11 1.34 -18.11 -5.68
C LYS A 11 1.33 -18.86 -7.01
N ASP A 12 0.33 -18.62 -7.84
CA ASP A 12 0.14 -19.31 -9.11
C ASP A 12 0.88 -18.61 -10.27
N SER A 13 1.53 -17.45 -10.01
CA SER A 13 2.29 -16.70 -11.01
C SER A 13 3.64 -17.35 -11.32
N PRO A 14 4.09 -17.35 -12.60
CA PRO A 14 5.44 -17.77 -12.96
C PRO A 14 6.54 -16.88 -12.35
N TYR A 15 6.20 -15.67 -11.91
CA TYR A 15 7.12 -14.67 -11.36
C TYR A 15 7.14 -14.65 -9.83
N LYS A 16 6.63 -15.70 -9.18
CA LYS A 16 6.48 -15.78 -7.73
C LYS A 16 7.76 -15.40 -6.97
N ASP A 17 8.92 -15.86 -7.42
CA ASP A 17 10.19 -15.61 -6.72
C ASP A 17 10.57 -14.13 -6.78
N PHE A 18 10.49 -13.51 -7.96
CA PHE A 18 10.62 -12.06 -8.13
C PHE A 18 9.61 -11.28 -7.27
N LEU A 19 8.34 -11.68 -7.30
CA LEU A 19 7.28 -11.00 -6.56
C LEU A 19 7.49 -11.06 -5.03
N ASN A 20 8.17 -12.08 -4.52
CA ASN A 20 8.51 -12.21 -3.10
C ASN A 20 9.76 -11.40 -2.68
N THR A 21 10.54 -10.90 -3.64
CA THR A 21 11.75 -10.11 -3.38
C THR A 21 11.57 -8.61 -3.68
N ILE A 22 10.46 -8.19 -4.29
CA ILE A 22 10.15 -6.76 -4.47
C ILE A 22 10.21 -6.03 -3.13
N GLU A 23 10.97 -4.94 -3.09
CA GLU A 23 11.08 -4.08 -1.91
C GLU A 23 10.38 -2.75 -2.14
N LEU A 24 9.71 -2.27 -1.09
CA LEU A 24 9.16 -0.93 -1.04
C LEU A 24 9.71 -0.18 0.18
N PRO A 25 10.78 0.59 0.00
CA PRO A 25 11.21 1.56 0.99
C PRO A 25 10.33 2.81 0.90
N PHE A 26 9.79 3.27 2.03
CA PHE A 26 9.19 4.61 2.12
C PHE A 26 9.32 5.18 3.54
N THR A 27 9.29 6.52 3.63
CA THR A 27 9.53 7.25 4.89
C THR A 27 8.40 8.21 5.16
N LEU A 28 7.84 8.16 6.37
CA LEU A 28 6.94 9.17 6.91
C LEU A 28 7.78 10.20 7.68
N ARG A 29 8.35 11.16 6.94
CA ARG A 29 9.39 12.08 7.46
C ARG A 29 8.94 12.92 8.66
N HIS A 30 7.68 13.33 8.71
CA HIS A 30 7.15 14.19 9.77
C HIS A 30 7.06 13.50 11.13
N ILE A 31 7.03 12.17 11.17
CA ILE A 31 7.09 11.34 12.39
C ILE A 31 8.39 10.52 12.49
N ASN A 32 9.34 10.75 11.58
CA ASN A 32 10.63 10.04 11.53
C ASN A 32 10.50 8.50 11.54
N VAL A 33 9.52 7.97 10.81
CA VAL A 33 9.31 6.53 10.67
C VAL A 33 9.71 6.07 9.27
N GLU A 34 10.56 5.05 9.21
CA GLU A 34 11.01 4.39 7.99
C GLU A 34 10.39 2.99 7.89
N TYR A 35 9.90 2.65 6.71
CA TYR A 35 9.39 1.33 6.38
C TYR A 35 10.21 0.75 5.24
N ASN A 36 10.57 -0.52 5.35
CA ASN A 36 11.01 -1.32 4.21
C ASN A 36 10.18 -2.61 4.18
N ILE A 37 9.24 -2.69 3.24
CA ILE A 37 8.33 -3.82 3.13
C ILE A 37 8.78 -4.70 1.97
N VAL A 38 9.03 -5.98 2.25
CA VAL A 38 9.53 -6.94 1.26
C VAL A 38 8.43 -7.92 0.86
N GLY A 39 8.26 -8.12 -0.44
CA GLY A 39 7.31 -9.01 -1.09
C GLY A 39 5.98 -8.33 -1.38
N ILE A 40 5.46 -8.52 -2.61
CA ILE A 40 4.25 -7.86 -3.09
C ILE A 40 3.02 -8.13 -2.23
N ILE A 41 2.91 -9.34 -1.63
CA ILE A 41 1.80 -9.69 -0.74
C ILE A 41 1.88 -8.93 0.59
N ASN A 42 3.08 -8.71 1.13
CA ASN A 42 3.24 -7.94 2.36
C ASN A 42 2.97 -6.45 2.11
N ILE A 43 3.43 -5.95 0.95
CA ILE A 43 3.12 -4.59 0.48
C ILE A 43 1.60 -4.43 0.35
N PHE A 44 0.93 -5.33 -0.36
CA PHE A 44 -0.52 -5.32 -0.50
C PHE A 44 -1.25 -5.36 0.85
N LYS A 45 -0.85 -6.29 1.73
CA LYS A 45 -1.40 -6.44 3.08
C LYS A 45 -1.30 -5.13 3.86
N PHE A 46 -0.13 -4.50 3.88
CA PHE A 46 0.11 -3.27 4.63
C PHE A 46 -0.82 -2.13 4.20
N PHE A 47 -0.94 -1.88 2.89
CA PHE A 47 -1.82 -0.81 2.39
C PHE A 47 -3.29 -1.14 2.56
N LYS A 48 -3.71 -2.40 2.37
CA LYS A 48 -5.09 -2.84 2.61
C LYS A 48 -5.48 -2.66 4.08
N GLU A 49 -4.63 -3.10 5.01
CA GLU A 49 -4.91 -2.97 6.45
C GLU A 49 -5.02 -1.50 6.88
N ASN A 50 -4.13 -0.63 6.40
CA ASN A 50 -4.22 0.80 6.72
C ASN A 50 -5.46 1.45 6.07
N ASP A 51 -5.82 1.09 4.84
CA ASP A 51 -7.03 1.61 4.18
C ASP A 51 -8.31 1.19 4.91
N GLU A 52 -8.38 -0.06 5.36
CA GLU A 52 -9.50 -0.58 6.17
C GLU A 52 -9.59 0.13 7.52
N GLN A 53 -8.47 0.25 8.23
CA GLN A 53 -8.42 0.96 9.52
C GLN A 53 -8.82 2.44 9.36
N TRP A 54 -8.36 3.10 8.30
CA TRP A 54 -8.75 4.48 8.01
C TRP A 54 -10.24 4.60 7.67
N THR A 55 -10.80 3.62 6.95
CA THR A 55 -12.24 3.55 6.66
C THR A 55 -13.07 3.39 7.94
N GLU A 56 -12.58 2.63 8.91
CA GLU A 56 -13.20 2.49 10.23
C GLU A 56 -13.10 3.78 11.03
N ARG A 57 -11.88 4.33 11.19
CA ARG A 57 -11.66 5.57 11.95
C ARG A 57 -12.40 6.77 11.38
N LYS A 58 -12.59 6.85 10.06
CA LYS A 58 -13.38 7.92 9.42
C LYS A 58 -14.80 8.04 9.99
N LYS A 59 -15.36 6.97 10.57
CA LYS A 59 -16.68 7.01 11.22
C LYS A 59 -16.68 7.79 12.54
N GLU A 60 -15.52 7.96 13.15
CA GLU A 60 -15.31 8.60 14.45
C GLU A 60 -14.76 10.03 14.32
N LEU A 61 -14.45 10.47 13.10
CA LEU A 61 -13.77 11.73 12.82
C LEU A 61 -14.74 12.81 12.33
N ASP A 62 -14.48 14.06 12.74
CA ASP A 62 -15.06 15.23 12.09
C ASP A 62 -14.60 15.34 10.64
N ASN A 63 -15.46 15.93 9.79
CA ASN A 63 -15.23 16.02 8.36
C ASN A 63 -13.85 16.63 8.01
N ASN A 64 -13.10 15.93 7.16
CA ASN A 64 -11.79 16.28 6.57
C ASN A 64 -10.52 16.00 7.40
N LEU A 65 -10.63 15.57 8.67
CA LEU A 65 -9.46 15.13 9.43
C LEU A 65 -8.79 13.92 8.75
N PHE A 66 -7.45 13.97 8.65
CA PHE A 66 -6.61 12.93 8.06
C PHE A 66 -6.95 12.54 6.61
N SER A 67 -7.66 13.39 5.87
CA SER A 67 -8.03 13.16 4.47
C SER A 67 -6.85 12.80 3.56
N GLU A 68 -5.67 13.40 3.79
CA GLU A 68 -4.44 13.05 3.07
C GLU A 68 -3.96 11.62 3.36
N SER A 69 -4.02 11.20 4.63
CA SER A 69 -3.66 9.83 5.03
C SER A 69 -4.60 8.83 4.39
N ILE A 70 -5.92 9.07 4.51
CA ILE A 70 -6.95 8.23 3.91
C ILE A 70 -6.72 8.12 2.40
N SER A 71 -6.60 9.26 1.70
CA SER A 71 -6.38 9.28 0.26
C SER A 71 -5.10 8.55 -0.15
N PHE A 72 -4.01 8.69 0.62
CA PHE A 72 -2.74 8.01 0.32
C PHE A 72 -2.89 6.49 0.40
N PHE A 73 -3.41 5.96 1.50
CA PHE A 73 -3.54 4.49 1.67
C PHE A 73 -4.56 3.89 0.70
N THR A 74 -5.70 4.58 0.47
CA THR A 74 -6.68 4.15 -0.54
C THR A 74 -6.07 4.11 -1.94
N THR A 75 -5.36 5.16 -2.34
CA THR A 75 -4.72 5.24 -3.66
C THR A 75 -3.66 4.15 -3.79
N ALA A 76 -2.77 4.02 -2.81
CA ALA A 76 -1.70 3.03 -2.85
C ALA A 76 -2.25 1.59 -2.93
N ARG A 77 -3.26 1.25 -2.12
CA ARG A 77 -3.96 -0.04 -2.23
C ARG A 77 -4.54 -0.24 -3.63
N THR A 78 -5.23 0.75 -4.21
CA THR A 78 -5.81 0.63 -5.56
C THR A 78 -4.76 0.32 -6.60
N TYR A 79 -3.60 0.97 -6.56
CA TYR A 79 -2.54 0.73 -7.55
C TYR A 79 -1.83 -0.62 -7.33
N ILE A 80 -1.74 -1.13 -6.11
CA ILE A 80 -1.25 -2.49 -5.88
C ILE A 80 -2.28 -3.53 -6.36
N ASP A 81 -3.56 -3.29 -6.10
CA ASP A 81 -4.66 -4.10 -6.63
C ASP A 81 -4.62 -4.14 -8.18
N GLU A 82 -4.42 -2.99 -8.82
CA GLU A 82 -4.27 -2.87 -10.28
C GLU A 82 -3.00 -3.58 -10.77
N PHE A 83 -1.89 -3.43 -10.05
CA PHE A 83 -0.63 -4.08 -10.41
C PHE A 83 -0.81 -5.60 -10.50
N ILE A 84 -1.41 -6.19 -9.47
CA ILE A 84 -1.63 -7.64 -9.39
C ILE A 84 -2.63 -8.10 -10.46
N ASN A 85 -3.73 -7.38 -10.65
CA ASN A 85 -4.79 -7.82 -11.57
C ASN A 85 -4.45 -7.61 -13.06
N THR A 86 -3.70 -6.56 -13.39
CA THR A 86 -3.41 -6.20 -14.78
C THR A 86 -2.11 -6.84 -15.26
N TYR A 87 -1.07 -6.85 -14.42
CA TYR A 87 0.26 -7.26 -14.85
C TYR A 87 0.64 -8.65 -14.32
N VAL A 88 0.45 -8.94 -13.03
CA VAL A 88 0.84 -10.24 -12.47
C VAL A 88 -0.03 -11.38 -12.99
N LYS A 89 -1.35 -11.13 -13.12
CA LYS A 89 -2.31 -12.12 -13.63
C LYS A 89 -2.18 -12.36 -15.14
N ASN A 90 -1.54 -11.44 -15.87
CA ASN A 90 -1.37 -11.52 -17.31
C ASN A 90 0.02 -12.09 -17.64
N GLU A 91 0.07 -13.31 -18.18
CA GLU A 91 1.31 -14.00 -18.52
C GLU A 91 2.08 -13.36 -19.69
N GLY A 92 1.54 -12.31 -20.34
CA GLY A 92 2.19 -11.59 -21.42
C GLY A 92 3.28 -10.59 -21.01
N TYR A 93 3.47 -10.33 -19.71
CA TYR A 93 4.53 -9.46 -19.20
C TYR A 93 5.69 -10.30 -18.66
N ASP A 94 6.93 -9.88 -18.90
CA ASP A 94 8.13 -10.45 -18.28
C ASP A 94 8.50 -9.74 -16.97
N GLU A 95 9.45 -10.29 -16.20
CA GLU A 95 9.90 -9.71 -14.93
C GLU A 95 10.38 -8.26 -15.07
N SER A 96 11.07 -7.92 -16.17
CA SER A 96 11.54 -6.56 -16.43
C SER A 96 10.37 -5.58 -16.57
N SER A 97 9.33 -5.99 -17.29
CA SER A 97 8.10 -5.22 -17.44
C SER A 97 7.39 -5.05 -16.10
N LEU A 98 7.29 -6.12 -15.30
CA LEU A 98 6.71 -6.06 -13.95
C LEU A 98 7.48 -5.08 -13.04
N GLN A 99 8.81 -5.16 -13.02
CA GLN A 99 9.65 -4.24 -12.26
C GLN A 99 9.44 -2.79 -12.71
N GLN A 100 9.36 -2.55 -14.02
CA GLN A 100 9.13 -1.21 -14.56
C GLN A 100 7.77 -0.65 -14.12
N GLN A 101 6.71 -1.45 -14.20
CA GLN A 101 5.37 -1.03 -13.81
C GLN A 101 5.26 -0.79 -12.31
N PHE A 102 5.82 -1.70 -11.49
CA PHE A 102 5.88 -1.50 -10.06
C PHE A 102 6.64 -0.23 -9.69
N THR A 103 7.83 -0.02 -10.28
CA THR A 103 8.64 1.19 -10.07
C THR A 103 7.88 2.45 -10.46
N SER A 104 7.14 2.43 -11.57
CA SER A 104 6.27 3.54 -11.99
C SER A 104 5.26 3.88 -10.89
N PHE A 105 4.55 2.87 -10.37
CA PHE A 105 3.57 3.08 -9.31
C PHE A 105 4.20 3.60 -8.01
N THR A 106 5.34 3.06 -7.60
CA THR A 106 6.05 3.56 -6.40
C THR A 106 6.38 5.04 -6.52
N ARG A 107 6.83 5.49 -7.70
CA ARG A 107 7.21 6.87 -7.95
C ARG A 107 6.03 7.83 -7.93
N TYR A 108 4.89 7.44 -8.50
CA TYR A 108 3.75 8.35 -8.68
C TYR A 108 2.74 8.29 -7.54
N TYR A 109 2.60 7.14 -6.87
CA TYR A 109 1.49 6.90 -5.95
C TYR A 109 1.93 6.54 -4.54
N PHE A 110 3.17 6.08 -4.34
CA PHE A 110 3.66 5.69 -3.01
C PHE A 110 4.63 6.72 -2.41
N SER A 111 4.59 7.96 -2.90
CA SER A 111 5.30 9.09 -2.30
C SER A 111 4.35 9.82 -1.33
N PRO A 112 4.46 9.58 -0.01
CA PRO A 112 3.58 10.22 0.96
C PRO A 112 3.79 11.73 1.00
N SER A 113 2.70 12.48 1.24
CA SER A 113 2.78 13.90 1.60
C SER A 113 3.38 14.08 3.00
N GLN A 114 3.54 15.32 3.45
CA GLN A 114 4.06 15.60 4.79
C GLN A 114 3.09 15.27 5.93
N HIS A 115 1.85 14.84 5.66
CA HIS A 115 0.82 14.65 6.69
C HIS A 115 0.13 13.27 6.60
N VAL A 116 0.90 12.24 6.22
CA VAL A 116 0.42 10.85 6.15
C VAL A 116 0.74 10.08 7.42
N PHE A 117 -0.27 9.68 8.17
CA PHE A 117 -0.14 8.87 9.36
C PHE A 117 -0.69 7.46 9.10
N THR A 118 -0.09 6.44 9.72
CA THR A 118 -0.74 5.13 9.80
C THR A 118 -1.92 5.22 10.77
N ALA A 119 -3.05 4.58 10.45
CA ALA A 119 -4.28 4.74 11.23
C ALA A 119 -4.11 4.37 12.72
N ASN A 120 -3.31 3.36 13.03
CA ASN A 120 -3.08 2.87 14.39
C ASN A 120 -1.83 3.44 15.07
N SER A 121 -1.37 4.63 14.66
CA SER A 121 -0.24 5.27 15.34
C SER A 121 -0.70 5.94 16.65
N PRO A 122 0.15 5.93 17.72
CA PRO A 122 -0.17 6.61 18.97
C PRO A 122 -0.47 8.11 18.79
N GLU A 123 0.12 8.74 17.78
CA GLU A 123 -0.11 10.14 17.42
C GLU A 123 -1.55 10.38 16.96
N ILE A 124 -2.14 9.45 16.20
CA ILE A 124 -3.54 9.53 15.80
C ILE A 124 -4.46 9.41 17.03
N ASP A 125 -4.19 8.45 17.91
CA ASP A 125 -4.97 8.28 19.14
C ASP A 125 -4.92 9.51 20.04
N PHE A 126 -3.79 10.23 20.05
CA PHE A 126 -3.66 11.50 20.74
C PHE A 126 -4.46 12.62 20.06
N MET A 127 -4.31 12.78 18.74
CA MET A 127 -4.96 13.86 17.99
C MET A 127 -6.48 13.75 17.96
N ILE A 128 -7.05 12.53 17.98
CA ILE A 128 -8.50 12.31 18.02
C ILE A 128 -9.10 12.66 19.40
N LYS A 129 -8.30 12.61 20.47
CA LYS A 129 -8.74 12.88 21.85
C LYS A 129 -8.65 14.35 22.25
N LEU A 130 -8.05 15.20 21.42
CA LEU A 130 -7.97 16.65 21.61
C LEU A 130 -9.28 17.32 21.16
#